data_AF-A0A963QV94-F1
#
_entry.id   AF-A0A963QV94-F1
#
_cell.length_a   1.000
_cell.length_b   1.000
_cell.length_c   1.000
_cell.angle_alpha   90.00
_cell.angle_beta   90.00
_cell.angle_gamma   90.00
#
_symmetry.space_group_name_H-M   'P 1'
#
loop_
_entity.id
_entity.type
_entity.pdbx_description
1 polymer ?
#
loop_
_entity_poly.entity_id
_entity_poly.type
_entity_poly.pdbx_seq_one_letter_code
_entity_poly.pdbx_strand_id
1 'polypeptide(L)'
;MSVRLDEDGGGFSLAIESPAGTFEETTFRPAGEAGVFEPAQERGLLALFTGDRFGDDAERPLVGAPVVWSRTTADSLHLYRLTLDDEGRTSLERFVLSAGPAMLSVSRLQVEGGEASVAEAPIEKEG
;
A
#
# COMPACT_ATOMS: atom_id res chain seq x y z
N MET A 1 19.69 -5.27 4.35
CA MET A 1 18.33 -4.72 4.53
C MET A 1 18.32 -3.94 5.82
N SER A 2 18.74 -2.69 5.69
CA SER A 2 18.62 -1.65 6.68
C SER A 2 17.38 -0.81 6.41
N VAL A 3 16.87 -0.17 7.46
CA VAL A 3 15.72 0.73 7.38
C VAL A 3 16.07 1.97 8.18
N ARG A 4 15.80 3.15 7.60
CA ARG A 4 15.93 4.44 8.26
C ARG A 4 14.57 5.10 8.34
N LEU A 5 14.25 5.63 9.52
CA LEU A 5 13.04 6.40 9.78
C LEU A 5 13.47 7.75 10.33
N ASP A 6 13.10 8.82 9.64
CA ASP A 6 13.37 10.20 10.04
C ASP A 6 12.05 10.94 10.23
N GLU A 7 11.78 11.46 11.43
CA GLU A 7 10.57 12.23 11.70
C GLU A 7 10.68 13.66 11.13
N ASP A 8 9.60 14.17 10.53
CA ASP A 8 9.56 15.55 10.00
C ASP A 8 8.18 16.19 10.16
N GLY A 9 8.08 17.23 10.98
CA GLY A 9 6.95 18.17 10.95
C GLY A 9 5.55 17.56 11.12
N GLY A 10 5.44 16.40 11.78
CA GLY A 10 4.19 15.65 11.94
C GLY A 10 3.98 14.52 10.92
N GLY A 11 4.91 14.30 10.00
CA GLY A 11 5.06 13.12 9.15
C GLY A 11 6.42 12.45 9.36
N PHE A 12 6.90 11.69 8.37
CA PHE A 12 8.21 11.04 8.41
C PHE A 12 8.71 10.64 7.02
N SER A 13 10.01 10.47 6.87
CA SER A 13 10.63 9.79 5.73
C SER A 13 11.04 8.37 6.11
N LEU A 14 10.72 7.42 5.24
CA LEU A 14 11.10 6.02 5.38
C LEU A 14 12.01 5.63 4.23
N ALA A 15 13.23 5.20 4.53
CA ALA A 15 14.15 4.64 3.55
C ALA A 15 14.37 3.14 3.82
N ILE A 16 14.10 2.30 2.82
CA ILE A 16 14.32 0.85 2.88
C ILE A 16 15.43 0.48 1.90
N GLU A 17 16.45 -0.20 2.40
CA GLU A 17 17.51 -0.76 1.57
C GLU A 17 17.01 -2.00 0.83
N SER A 18 16.92 -1.92 -0.50
CA SER A 18 16.66 -3.07 -1.37
C SER A 18 17.79 -4.12 -1.27
N PRO A 19 17.55 -5.37 -1.68
CA PRO A 19 18.59 -6.40 -1.74
C PRO A 19 19.80 -6.02 -2.62
N ALA A 20 19.61 -5.08 -3.57
CA ALA A 20 20.67 -4.56 -4.43
C ALA A 20 21.52 -3.46 -3.76
N GLY A 21 21.19 -3.05 -2.53
CA GLY A 21 21.89 -1.99 -1.80
C GLY A 21 21.43 -0.57 -2.14
N THR A 22 20.40 -0.42 -2.98
CA THR A 22 19.77 0.88 -3.26
C THR A 22 18.73 1.18 -2.19
N PHE A 23 18.73 2.39 -1.64
CA PHE A 23 17.66 2.86 -0.76
C PHE A 23 16.50 3.40 -1.58
N GLU A 24 15.30 2.92 -1.30
CA GLU A 24 14.05 3.51 -1.75
C GLU A 24 13.49 4.35 -0.60
N GLU A 25 13.33 5.66 -0.83
CA GLU A 25 12.87 6.62 0.17
C GLU A 25 11.49 7.17 -0.20
N THR A 26 10.57 7.12 0.76
CA THR A 26 9.22 7.67 0.64
C THR A 26 8.94 8.59 1.84
N THR A 27 8.49 9.82 1.56
CA THR A 27 8.02 10.75 2.59
C THR A 27 6.52 10.61 2.79
N PHE A 28 6.11 10.44 4.04
CA PHE A 28 4.74 10.29 4.48
C PHE A 28 4.25 11.54 5.23
N ARG A 29 3.01 11.93 4.96
CA ARG A 29 2.32 13.06 5.61
C ARG A 29 0.99 12.61 6.24
N PRO A 30 0.49 13.28 7.28
CA PRO A 30 -0.80 12.94 7.88
C PRO A 30 -1.95 12.92 6.86
N ALA A 31 -2.83 11.92 6.97
CA ALA A 31 -3.95 11.69 6.06
C ALA A 31 -5.32 12.02 6.69
N GLY A 32 -5.36 12.96 7.64
CA GLY A 32 -6.60 13.42 8.30
C GLY A 32 -7.08 12.55 9.47
N GLU A 33 -6.72 11.26 9.48
CA GLU A 33 -6.95 10.35 10.61
C GLU A 33 -5.71 10.21 11.48
N ALA A 34 -5.91 10.13 12.80
CA ALA A 34 -4.81 10.06 13.76
C ALA A 34 -3.97 8.79 13.53
N GLY A 35 -2.67 8.98 13.35
CA GLY A 35 -1.73 7.89 13.11
C GLY A 35 -1.86 7.24 11.72
N VAL A 36 -2.58 7.85 10.77
CA VAL A 36 -2.64 7.40 9.37
C VAL A 36 -1.91 8.42 8.51
N PHE A 37 -1.05 7.91 7.61
CA PHE A 37 -0.24 8.74 6.73
C PHE A 37 -0.31 8.23 5.30
N GLU A 38 -0.16 9.16 4.37
CA GLU A 38 -0.07 8.89 2.94
C GLU A 38 1.25 9.38 2.36
N PRO A 39 1.76 8.76 1.29
CA PRO A 39 2.94 9.27 0.60
C PRO A 39 2.69 10.66 0.03
N ALA A 40 3.69 11.54 0.11
CA ALA A 40 3.61 12.91 -0.40
C ALA A 40 3.60 12.96 -1.94
N GLN A 41 4.26 11.99 -2.58
CA GLN A 41 4.56 11.98 -4.02
C GLN A 41 3.94 10.79 -4.75
N GLU A 42 3.65 9.69 -4.04
CA GLU A 42 3.02 8.50 -4.61
C GLU A 42 1.49 8.52 -4.45
N ARG A 43 0.82 7.52 -5.02
CA ARG A 43 -0.63 7.37 -4.90
C ARG A 43 -0.99 6.92 -3.48
N GLY A 44 -1.50 7.85 -2.68
CA GLY A 44 -1.95 7.62 -1.30
C GLY A 44 -3.36 7.03 -1.15
N LEU A 45 -3.72 6.61 0.06
CA LEU A 45 -5.05 6.06 0.40
C LEU A 45 -6.19 7.00 -0.03
N LEU A 46 -6.01 8.31 0.11
CA LEU A 46 -7.04 9.29 -0.25
C LEU A 46 -7.34 9.33 -1.75
N ALA A 47 -6.40 8.87 -2.59
CA ALA A 47 -6.64 8.77 -4.03
C ALA A 47 -7.91 7.95 -4.30
N LEU A 48 -8.14 6.85 -3.56
CA LEU A 48 -9.34 5.98 -3.66
C LEU A 48 -10.67 6.73 -3.62
N PHE A 49 -10.70 7.88 -2.94
CA PHE A 49 -11.94 8.59 -2.65
C PHE A 49 -12.02 9.94 -3.36
N THR A 50 -10.87 10.56 -3.68
CA THR A 50 -10.87 11.91 -4.27
C THR A 50 -10.88 11.91 -5.79
N GLY A 51 -10.52 10.81 -6.47
CA GLY A 51 -10.48 10.79 -7.94
C GLY A 51 -9.30 11.56 -8.56
N ASP A 52 -8.84 12.61 -7.86
CA ASP A 52 -7.92 13.65 -8.32
C ASP A 52 -6.48 13.18 -8.64
N ARG A 53 -6.13 11.92 -8.36
CA ARG A 53 -4.79 11.36 -8.57
C ARG A 53 -4.73 10.15 -9.51
N PHE A 54 -5.81 9.89 -10.25
CA PHE A 54 -5.87 8.69 -11.10
C PHE A 54 -5.28 8.83 -12.51
N GLY A 55 -4.86 10.03 -12.94
CA GLY A 55 -4.40 10.23 -14.32
C GLY A 55 -5.54 10.01 -15.32
N ASP A 56 -5.20 9.93 -16.62
CA ASP A 56 -6.17 9.89 -17.74
C ASP A 56 -7.10 8.66 -17.74
N ASP A 57 -6.90 7.67 -16.87
CA ASP A 57 -7.70 6.45 -16.78
C ASP A 57 -8.69 6.51 -15.60
N ALA A 58 -9.53 7.55 -15.59
CA ALA A 58 -10.58 7.76 -14.58
C ALA A 58 -11.58 6.59 -14.47
N GLU A 59 -11.68 5.75 -15.50
CA GLU A 59 -12.54 4.56 -15.53
C GLU A 59 -11.96 3.39 -14.72
N ARG A 60 -10.63 3.34 -14.52
CA ARG A 60 -9.95 2.26 -13.81
C ARG A 60 -8.95 2.82 -12.79
N PRO A 61 -9.44 3.57 -11.78
CA PRO A 61 -8.58 4.32 -10.86
C PRO A 61 -7.57 3.45 -10.11
N LEU A 62 -7.90 2.19 -9.86
CA LEU A 62 -7.06 1.27 -9.11
C LEU A 62 -6.00 0.55 -9.96
N VAL A 63 -6.13 0.56 -11.28
CA VAL A 63 -5.20 -0.13 -12.17
C VAL A 63 -3.94 0.71 -12.35
N GLY A 64 -2.78 0.04 -12.36
CA GLY A 64 -1.48 0.65 -12.58
C GLY A 64 -0.67 0.85 -11.29
N ALA A 65 -0.32 2.11 -10.98
CA ALA A 65 0.55 2.41 -9.85
C ALA A 65 -0.08 1.98 -8.50
N PRO A 66 0.70 1.36 -7.61
CA PRO A 66 0.19 0.86 -6.34
C PRO A 66 -0.31 1.99 -5.45
N VAL A 67 -1.34 1.69 -4.65
CA VAL A 67 -1.81 2.56 -3.58
C VAL A 67 -1.03 2.25 -2.31
N VAL A 68 -0.37 3.25 -1.75
CA VAL A 68 0.51 3.11 -0.58
C VAL A 68 -0.01 3.96 0.57
N TRP A 69 0.03 3.44 1.78
CA TRP A 69 -0.24 4.21 2.99
C TRP A 69 0.43 3.58 4.20
N SER A 70 0.50 4.32 5.28
CA SER A 70 1.02 3.79 6.53
C SER A 70 0.12 4.11 7.71
N ARG A 71 0.30 3.33 8.77
CA ARG A 71 -0.38 3.51 10.04
C ARG A 71 0.57 3.26 11.21
N THR A 72 0.60 4.16 12.17
CA THR A 72 1.30 3.96 13.44
C THR A 72 0.35 3.33 14.47
N THR A 73 0.89 2.40 15.25
CA THR A 73 0.30 1.92 16.52
C THR A 73 1.15 2.45 17.68
N ALA A 74 0.93 1.96 18.91
CA ALA A 74 1.74 2.38 20.06
C ALA A 74 3.22 1.93 19.95
N ASP A 75 3.49 0.90 19.16
CA ASP A 75 4.73 0.13 19.21
C ASP A 75 5.22 -0.32 17.81
N SER A 76 4.50 0.05 16.75
CA SER A 76 4.89 -0.29 15.38
C SER A 76 4.41 0.73 14.33
N LEU A 77 5.15 0.77 13.23
CA LEU A 77 4.73 1.39 11.98
C LEU A 77 4.33 0.28 11.00
N HIS A 78 3.13 0.39 10.44
CA HIS A 78 2.61 -0.51 9.44
C HIS A 78 2.60 0.21 8.09
N LEU A 79 3.28 -0.33 7.10
CA LEU A 79 3.23 0.13 5.72
C LEU A 79 2.37 -0.85 4.91
N TYR A 80 1.51 -0.31 4.07
CA TYR A 80 0.61 -1.07 3.22
C TYR A 80 0.81 -0.68 1.77
N ARG A 81 0.78 -1.67 0.88
CA ARG A 81 0.83 -1.48 -0.56
C ARG A 81 -0.25 -2.35 -1.20
N LEU A 82 -1.19 -1.71 -1.89
CA LEU A 82 -2.25 -2.37 -2.65
C LEU A 82 -1.95 -2.22 -4.14
N THR A 83 -1.97 -3.33 -4.86
CA THR A 83 -1.87 -3.35 -6.33
C THR A 83 -3.13 -4.02 -6.89
N LEU A 84 -3.71 -3.43 -7.92
CA LEU A 84 -4.74 -4.03 -8.76
C LEU A 84 -4.23 -4.01 -10.20
N ASP A 85 -4.30 -5.15 -10.89
CA ASP A 85 -3.99 -5.20 -12.32
C ASP A 85 -5.23 -5.10 -13.21
N ASP A 86 -4.98 -5.11 -14.51
CA ASP A 86 -6.00 -4.97 -15.55
C ASP A 86 -6.91 -6.20 -15.68
N GLU A 87 -6.56 -7.34 -15.08
CA GLU A 87 -7.43 -8.50 -14.97
C GLU A 87 -8.21 -8.56 -13.65
N GLY A 88 -8.11 -7.52 -12.82
CA GLY A 88 -8.82 -7.46 -11.54
C GLY A 88 -8.18 -8.31 -10.44
N ARG A 89 -6.93 -8.77 -10.63
CA ARG A 89 -6.17 -9.44 -9.58
C ARG A 89 -5.65 -8.39 -8.61
N THR A 90 -5.82 -8.67 -7.32
CA THR A 90 -5.40 -7.81 -6.21
C THR A 90 -4.26 -8.43 -5.45
N SER A 91 -3.28 -7.61 -5.05
CA SER A 91 -2.29 -7.97 -4.04
C SER A 91 -2.24 -6.89 -2.96
N LEU A 92 -2.36 -7.30 -1.71
CA LEU A 92 -2.14 -6.45 -0.54
C LEU A 92 -0.89 -6.92 0.19
N GLU A 93 0.11 -6.05 0.25
CA GLU A 93 1.31 -6.25 1.04
C GLU A 93 1.25 -5.40 2.30
N ARG A 94 1.65 -5.99 3.42
CA ARG A 94 1.82 -5.30 4.70
C ARG A 94 3.23 -5.53 5.22
N PHE A 95 3.95 -4.44 5.46
CA PHE A 95 5.20 -4.43 6.19
C PHE A 95 4.98 -3.89 7.59
N VAL A 96 5.47 -4.59 8.61
CA VAL A 96 5.42 -4.10 9.99
C VAL A 96 6.84 -3.83 10.46
N LEU A 97 7.09 -2.59 10.85
CA LEU A 97 8.31 -2.11 11.46
C LEU A 97 8.05 -1.95 12.95
N SER A 98 8.67 -2.79 13.77
CA SER A 98 8.53 -2.72 15.23
C SER A 98 9.87 -2.41 15.88
N ALA A 99 9.86 -1.53 16.88
CA ALA A 99 11.03 -1.29 17.72
C ALA A 99 11.13 -2.40 18.77
N GLY A 100 12.08 -3.31 18.59
CA GLY A 100 12.46 -4.28 19.62
C GLY A 100 13.54 -3.73 20.55
N PRO A 101 13.86 -4.43 21.67
CA PRO A 101 14.86 -3.99 22.65
C PRO A 101 16.26 -3.70 22.11
N ALA A 102 16.57 -4.13 20.88
CA ALA A 102 17.88 -3.93 20.26
C ALA A 102 17.86 -3.75 18.73
N MET A 103 16.70 -3.86 18.06
CA MET A 103 16.66 -3.85 16.59
C MET A 103 15.26 -3.54 16.04
N LEU A 104 15.22 -2.95 14.85
CA LEU A 104 14.02 -2.85 14.04
C LEU A 104 13.72 -4.20 13.37
N SER A 105 12.54 -4.78 13.59
CA SER A 105 12.10 -5.96 12.87
C SER A 105 11.20 -5.59 11.70
N VAL A 106 11.33 -6.30 10.58
CA VAL A 106 10.44 -6.16 9.42
C VAL A 106 9.77 -7.50 9.16
N SER A 107 8.44 -7.52 9.15
CA SER A 107 7.65 -8.68 8.71
C SER A 107 6.81 -8.31 7.50
N ARG A 108 6.73 -9.20 6.51
CA ARG A 108 5.92 -9.04 5.29
C ARG A 108 4.78 -10.06 5.31
N LEU A 109 3.56 -9.58 5.09
CA LEU A 109 2.40 -10.40 4.76
C LEU A 109 1.92 -9.99 3.37
N GLN A 110 1.70 -10.96 2.49
CA GLN A 110 1.09 -10.75 1.18
C GLN A 110 -0.21 -11.55 1.12
N VAL A 111 -1.29 -10.89 0.70
CA VAL A 111 -2.59 -11.51 0.45
C VAL A 111 -2.95 -11.25 -0.99
N GLU A 112 -3.29 -12.32 -1.72
CA GLU A 112 -3.71 -12.25 -3.12
C GLU A 112 -5.19 -12.58 -3.24
N GLY A 113 -5.84 -11.99 -4.24
CA GLY A 113 -7.26 -12.17 -4.53
C GLY A 113 -7.60 -11.69 -5.94
N GLY A 114 -8.86 -11.82 -6.34
CA GLY A 114 -9.35 -11.39 -7.65
C GLY A 114 -10.58 -12.18 -8.06
N GLU A 115 -11.28 -11.70 -9.08
CA GLU A 115 -12.36 -12.49 -9.68
C GLU A 115 -11.73 -13.71 -10.36
N ALA A 116 -11.89 -14.89 -9.75
CA ALA A 116 -11.87 -16.11 -10.55
C ALA A 116 -13.04 -15.93 -11.52
N SER A 117 -12.75 -15.83 -12.82
CA SER A 117 -13.79 -15.84 -13.86
C SER A 117 -14.62 -17.10 -13.68
N VAL A 118 -15.72 -16.99 -12.93
CA VAL A 118 -16.72 -18.03 -12.84
C VAL A 118 -17.38 -18.00 -14.20
N ALA A 119 -17.01 -18.94 -15.07
CA ALA A 119 -17.79 -19.20 -16.26
C ALA A 119 -19.22 -19.42 -15.78
N GLU A 120 -20.12 -18.47 -16.06
CA GLU A 120 -21.54 -18.66 -15.82
C GLU A 120 -21.94 -19.94 -16.56
N ALA A 121 -22.24 -21.00 -15.81
CA ALA A 121 -22.81 -22.19 -16.40
C ALA A 121 -24.14 -21.76 -17.04
N PRO A 122 -24.39 -22.06 -18.33
CA PRO A 122 -25.63 -21.69 -18.97
C PRO A 122 -26.79 -22.32 -18.20
N ILE A 123 -27.76 -21.50 -17.80
CA ILE A 123 -29.02 -21.98 -17.24
C ILE A 123 -29.78 -22.64 -18.39
N GLU A 124 -29.71 -23.96 -18.50
CA GLU A 124 -30.63 -24.72 -19.33
C GLU A 124 -32.03 -24.55 -18.76
N LYS A 125 -32.89 -23.84 -19.50
CA LYS A 125 -34.33 -23.85 -19.23
C LYS A 125 -34.87 -25.19 -19.73
N GLU A 126 -35.18 -26.10 -18.82
CA GLU A 126 -36.05 -27.23 -19.15
C GLU A 126 -37.43 -26.68 -19.56
N GLY A 127 -37.89 -27.09 -20.74
CA GLY A 127 -39.22 -26.82 -21.28
C GLY A 127 -40.22 -27.93 -20.99
#